data_AF-A0A2S5MMJ0-F1
#
_entry.id   AF-A0A2S5MMJ0-F1
#
_cell.length_a   1.000
_cell.length_b   1.000
_cell.length_c   1.000
_cell.angle_alpha   90.00
_cell.angle_beta   90.00
_cell.angle_gamma   90.00
#
_symmetry.space_group_name_H-M   'P 1'
#
loop_
_entity.id
_entity.type
_entity.pdbx_description
1 polymer ?
#
loop_
_entity_poly.entity_id
_entity_poly.type
_entity_poly.pdbx_seq_one_letter_code
_entity_poly.pdbx_strand_id
1 'polypeptide(L)'
;MSHARKNARSLARAALGATALAALLAMSAGGATSAVAKTLAKVNGVEITDEDLKLAMEDLGAAIPRQLEGKARETYVLDFLIDEQLVVQKAQADKLAETPEFAKKLAYLRDKALMETLLGDVAKNAATDAAVKQTYDEAAKNQKPETEYHAHHILVPTEEEAKAAL
;
A
#
# COMPACT_ATOMS: atom_id res chain seq x y z
N MET A 1 -62.24 11.40 64.06
CA MET A 1 -61.10 10.47 64.08
C MET A 1 -59.96 11.13 63.34
N SER A 2 -58.95 11.59 64.09
CA SER A 2 -57.74 12.26 63.60
C SER A 2 -56.53 11.53 64.19
N HIS A 3 -55.37 11.85 63.61
CA HIS A 3 -54.00 11.42 63.90
C HIS A 3 -53.50 10.23 63.06
N ALA A 4 -52.27 10.22 62.54
CA ALA A 4 -51.26 11.22 62.25
C ALA A 4 -50.09 10.48 61.58
N ARG A 5 -49.38 11.16 60.69
CA ARG A 5 -48.13 10.76 60.02
C ARG A 5 -47.03 10.34 61.00
N LYS A 6 -46.13 9.43 60.57
CA LYS A 6 -44.67 9.27 60.85
C LYS A 6 -44.29 7.79 60.61
N ASN A 7 -43.29 7.37 59.84
CA ASN A 7 -41.89 7.78 59.86
C ASN A 7 -41.20 7.55 58.50
N ALA A 8 -40.41 8.56 58.12
CA ALA A 8 -39.36 8.49 57.12
C ALA A 8 -38.08 7.89 57.70
N ARG A 9 -37.17 7.50 56.80
CA ARG A 9 -35.72 7.26 56.97
C ARG A 9 -35.31 5.82 57.29
N SER A 10 -34.92 5.10 56.24
CA SER A 10 -33.67 4.31 56.27
C SER A 10 -33.12 4.04 54.87
N LEU A 11 -31.98 4.70 54.57
CA LEU A 11 -30.83 4.13 53.86
C LEU A 11 -31.09 3.75 52.37
N ALA A 12 -30.95 4.61 51.35
CA ALA A 12 -29.86 5.54 51.03
C ALA A 12 -28.46 5.01 51.40
N ARG A 13 -28.04 3.89 50.82
CA ARG A 13 -26.62 3.43 50.78
C ARG A 13 -26.43 2.19 49.88
N ALA A 14 -26.81 2.29 48.60
CA ALA A 14 -26.53 1.21 47.63
C ALA A 14 -26.33 1.75 46.20
N ALA A 15 -25.70 2.92 46.04
CA ALA A 15 -25.57 3.56 44.73
C ALA A 15 -24.17 4.14 44.43
N LEU A 16 -23.11 3.65 45.08
CA LEU A 16 -21.74 4.13 44.82
C LEU A 16 -20.74 3.07 44.34
N GLY A 17 -21.16 1.80 44.18
CA GLY A 17 -20.26 0.71 43.76
C GLY A 17 -20.29 0.34 42.28
N ALA A 18 -21.34 0.74 41.55
CA ALA A 18 -21.55 0.29 40.17
C ALA A 18 -21.03 1.24 39.08
N THR A 19 -20.62 2.46 39.44
CA THR A 19 -20.13 3.47 38.47
C THR A 19 -18.62 3.42 38.24
N ALA A 20 -17.85 2.73 39.08
CA ALA A 20 -16.39 2.67 38.95
C ALA A 20 -15.92 1.63 37.91
N LEU A 21 -16.71 0.57 37.65
CA LEU A 21 -16.32 -0.48 36.69
C LEU A 21 -16.66 -0.11 35.24
N ALA A 22 -17.59 0.82 35.02
CA ALA A 22 -17.91 1.33 33.69
C ALA A 22 -16.89 2.38 33.18
N ALA A 23 -16.18 3.06 34.07
CA ALA A 23 -15.17 4.06 33.71
C ALA A 23 -13.83 3.43 33.27
N LEU A 24 -13.52 2.21 33.72
CA LEU A 24 -12.28 1.50 33.36
C LEU A 24 -12.36 0.74 32.02
N LEU A 25 -13.58 0.45 31.52
CA LEU A 25 -13.79 -0.14 30.19
C LEU A 25 -13.81 0.90 29.07
N ALA A 26 -13.84 2.20 29.39
CA ALA A 26 -13.80 3.29 28.41
C ALA A 26 -12.36 3.71 28.04
N MET A 27 -11.33 3.24 28.76
CA MET A 27 -9.93 3.60 28.53
C MET A 27 -9.12 2.53 27.76
N SER A 28 -9.72 1.41 27.39
CA SER A 28 -9.08 0.33 26.63
C SER A 28 -9.56 0.22 25.18
N ALA A 29 -10.37 1.16 24.71
CA ALA A 29 -10.51 1.42 23.28
C ALA A 29 -9.24 2.17 22.82
N GLY A 30 -8.15 1.42 22.70
CA GLY A 30 -6.95 1.87 22.00
C GLY A 30 -7.40 2.46 20.68
N GLY A 31 -7.17 3.75 20.50
CA GLY A 31 -7.44 4.45 19.27
C GLY A 31 -6.69 3.75 18.15
N ALA A 32 -7.38 2.91 17.40
CA ALA A 32 -7.14 2.86 15.98
C ALA A 32 -7.48 4.26 15.47
N THR A 33 -6.52 5.17 15.52
CA THR A 33 -6.46 6.25 14.53
C THR A 33 -6.46 5.54 13.20
N SER A 34 -7.65 5.36 12.62
CA SER A 34 -7.80 5.25 11.19
C SER A 34 -6.97 6.40 10.64
N ALA A 35 -5.83 6.09 10.03
CA ALA A 35 -5.04 7.07 9.33
C ALA A 35 -6.01 7.71 8.33
N VAL A 36 -6.41 8.94 8.59
CA VAL A 36 -7.27 9.67 7.66
C VAL A 36 -6.36 9.96 6.47
N ALA A 37 -6.67 9.34 5.33
CA ALA A 37 -5.94 9.57 4.09
C ALA A 37 -5.81 11.07 3.86
N LYS A 38 -4.58 11.53 3.61
CA LYS A 38 -4.28 12.95 3.46
C LYS A 38 -4.72 13.40 2.06
N THR A 39 -5.66 14.34 2.01
CA THR A 39 -6.05 14.98 0.75
C THR A 39 -4.87 15.72 0.13
N LEU A 40 -4.56 15.38 -1.13
CA LEU A 40 -3.49 15.98 -1.93
C LEU A 40 -4.03 16.99 -2.96
N ALA A 41 -5.20 16.70 -3.54
CA ALA A 41 -5.88 17.58 -4.49
C ALA A 41 -7.40 17.43 -4.42
N LYS A 42 -8.13 18.36 -5.04
CA LYS A 42 -9.59 18.31 -5.15
C LYS A 42 -10.04 18.78 -6.53
N VAL A 43 -10.78 17.92 -7.23
CA VAL A 43 -11.28 18.17 -8.60
C VAL A 43 -12.80 18.16 -8.59
N ASN A 44 -13.42 19.33 -8.74
CA ASN A 44 -14.88 19.51 -8.74
C ASN A 44 -15.59 18.86 -7.54
N GLY A 45 -14.96 18.90 -6.36
CA GLY A 45 -15.53 18.34 -5.14
C GLY A 45 -15.05 16.93 -4.80
N VAL A 46 -14.44 16.21 -5.74
CA VAL A 46 -13.84 14.89 -5.48
C VAL A 46 -12.41 15.04 -5.01
N GLU A 47 -12.08 14.39 -3.91
CA GLU A 47 -10.76 14.46 -3.28
C GLU A 47 -9.86 13.36 -3.84
N ILE A 48 -8.61 13.73 -4.09
CA ILE A 48 -7.53 12.81 -4.45
C ILE A 48 -6.59 12.77 -3.26
N THR A 49 -6.34 11.57 -2.72
CA THR A 49 -5.62 11.32 -1.48
C THR A 49 -4.23 10.74 -1.71
N ASP A 50 -3.46 10.62 -0.64
CA ASP A 50 -2.17 9.93 -0.64
C ASP A 50 -2.30 8.41 -0.86
N GLU A 51 -3.42 7.80 -0.48
CA GLU A 51 -3.73 6.41 -0.80
C GLU A 51 -3.98 6.21 -2.30
N ASP A 52 -4.72 7.12 -2.94
CA ASP A 52 -4.95 7.09 -4.39
C ASP A 52 -3.63 7.24 -5.15
N LEU A 53 -2.77 8.17 -4.70
CA LEU A 53 -1.44 8.36 -5.27
C LEU A 53 -0.60 7.08 -5.18
N LYS A 54 -0.62 6.41 -4.03
CA LYS A 54 0.14 5.18 -3.82
C LYS A 54 -0.36 4.06 -4.75
N LEU A 55 -1.68 3.88 -4.85
CA LEU A 55 -2.27 2.88 -5.73
C LEU A 55 -1.90 3.15 -7.19
N ALA A 56 -1.98 4.40 -7.63
CA ALA A 56 -1.60 4.80 -8.98
C ALA A 56 -0.10 4.62 -9.26
N MET A 57 0.77 4.83 -8.28
CA MET A 57 2.20 4.53 -8.42
C MET A 57 2.47 3.04 -8.64
N GLU A 58 1.74 2.17 -7.93
CA GLU A 58 1.84 0.72 -8.07
C GLU A 58 1.31 0.26 -9.45
N ASP A 59 0.17 0.78 -9.90
CA ASP A 59 -0.43 0.45 -11.19
C ASP A 59 0.38 0.97 -12.39
N LEU A 60 0.77 2.24 -12.37
CA LEU A 60 1.53 2.84 -13.48
C LEU A 60 2.95 2.28 -13.53
N GLY A 61 3.59 2.04 -12.38
CA GLY A 61 4.90 1.37 -12.25
C GLY A 61 5.93 1.78 -13.31
N ALA A 62 6.10 0.91 -14.33
CA ALA A 62 7.07 1.09 -15.41
C ALA A 62 6.70 2.16 -16.45
N ALA A 63 5.43 2.57 -16.54
CA ALA A 63 4.97 3.64 -17.42
C ALA A 63 5.41 5.03 -16.93
N ILE A 64 5.74 5.15 -15.63
CA ILE A 64 6.28 6.39 -15.06
C ILE A 64 7.69 6.60 -15.60
N PRO A 65 8.03 7.78 -16.16
CA PRO A 65 9.37 8.06 -16.64
C PRO A 65 10.43 7.81 -15.57
N ARG A 66 11.43 6.98 -15.89
CA ARG A 66 12.43 6.49 -14.92
C ARG A 66 13.32 7.58 -14.33
N GLN A 67 13.51 8.69 -15.05
CA GLN A 67 14.29 9.83 -14.59
C GLN A 67 13.58 10.69 -13.53
N LEU A 68 12.28 10.47 -13.31
CA LEU A 68 11.53 11.18 -12.27
C LEU A 68 11.71 10.45 -10.94
N GLU A 69 12.21 11.17 -9.95
CA GLU A 69 12.45 10.66 -8.60
C GLU A 69 11.81 11.56 -7.52
N GLY A 70 11.59 10.97 -6.35
CA GLY A 70 11.02 11.65 -5.18
C GLY A 70 9.78 12.49 -5.53
N LYS A 71 9.78 13.75 -5.09
CA LYS A 71 8.65 14.65 -5.26
C LYS A 71 8.25 14.90 -6.72
N ALA A 72 9.19 14.90 -7.66
CA ALA A 72 8.88 15.11 -9.08
C ALA A 72 8.07 13.93 -9.65
N ARG A 73 8.38 12.70 -9.21
CA ARG A 73 7.59 11.51 -9.54
C ARG A 73 6.20 11.59 -8.91
N GLU A 74 6.10 11.99 -7.64
CA GLU A 74 4.81 12.15 -6.97
C GLU A 74 3.92 13.18 -7.67
N THR A 75 4.47 14.35 -8.02
CA THR A 75 3.73 15.38 -8.76
C THR A 75 3.24 14.86 -10.12
N TYR A 76 4.07 14.14 -10.87
CA TYR A 76 3.66 13.57 -12.15
C TYR A 76 2.45 12.63 -12.03
N VAL A 77 2.45 11.75 -11.02
CA VAL A 77 1.32 10.83 -10.80
C VAL A 77 0.10 11.57 -10.27
N LEU A 78 0.27 12.60 -9.43
CA LEU A 78 -0.84 13.44 -8.98
C LEU A 78 -1.50 14.19 -10.14
N ASP A 79 -0.72 14.74 -11.06
CA ASP A 79 -1.23 15.42 -12.26
C ASP A 79 -2.00 14.43 -13.15
N PHE A 80 -1.48 13.21 -13.32
CA PHE A 80 -2.18 12.14 -14.02
C PHE A 80 -3.56 11.83 -13.38
N LEU A 81 -3.62 11.72 -12.05
CA LEU A 81 -4.88 11.46 -11.33
C LEU A 81 -5.89 12.61 -11.47
N ILE A 82 -5.40 13.85 -11.53
CA ILE A 82 -6.25 15.02 -11.79
C ILE A 82 -6.86 14.94 -13.19
N ASP A 83 -6.04 14.64 -14.21
CA ASP A 83 -6.49 14.49 -15.58
C ASP A 83 -7.47 13.32 -15.73
N GLU A 84 -7.17 12.18 -15.11
CA GLU A 84 -8.07 11.02 -15.05
C GLU A 84 -9.44 11.43 -14.49
N GLN A 85 -9.47 12.14 -13.37
CA GLN A 85 -10.70 12.53 -12.72
C GLN A 85 -11.56 13.47 -13.58
N LEU A 86 -10.95 14.36 -14.35
CA LEU A 86 -11.65 15.20 -15.32
C LEU A 86 -12.28 14.36 -16.44
N VAL A 87 -11.55 13.38 -16.97
CA VAL A 87 -12.04 12.47 -18.02
C VAL A 87 -13.17 11.58 -17.50
N VAL A 88 -13.04 11.05 -16.28
CA VAL A 88 -14.06 10.22 -15.62
C VAL A 88 -15.35 11.01 -15.43
N GLN A 89 -15.28 12.26 -14.98
CA GLN A 89 -16.47 13.10 -14.84
C GLN A 89 -17.18 13.34 -16.18
N LYS A 90 -16.42 13.55 -17.26
CA LYS A 90 -17.02 13.64 -18.60
C LYS A 90 -17.67 12.33 -19.03
N ALA A 91 -17.02 11.20 -18.81
CA ALA A 91 -17.56 9.88 -19.14
C ALA A 91 -18.84 9.55 -18.35
N GLN A 92 -18.91 9.96 -17.09
CA GLN A 92 -20.11 9.87 -16.25
C GLN A 92 -21.25 10.76 -16.78
N ALA A 93 -20.95 12.01 -17.15
CA ALA A 93 -21.93 12.92 -17.74
C ALA A 93 -22.50 12.38 -19.07
N ASP A 94 -21.66 11.69 -19.85
CA ASP A 94 -22.04 11.02 -21.10
C ASP A 94 -22.70 9.66 -20.89
N LYS A 95 -22.87 9.22 -19.64
CA LYS A 95 -23.47 7.93 -19.25
C LYS A 95 -22.76 6.72 -19.86
N LEU A 96 -21.46 6.82 -20.13
CA LEU A 96 -20.67 5.70 -20.67
C LEU A 96 -20.65 4.50 -19.70
N ALA A 97 -20.73 4.78 -18.39
CA ALA A 97 -20.79 3.77 -17.34
C ALA A 97 -22.08 2.91 -17.40
N GLU A 98 -23.14 3.37 -18.06
CA GLU A 98 -24.42 2.66 -18.18
C GLU A 98 -24.48 1.74 -19.42
N THR A 99 -23.44 1.75 -20.25
CA THR A 99 -23.41 0.96 -21.48
C THR A 99 -23.19 -0.55 -21.20
N PRO A 100 -23.81 -1.45 -21.98
CA PRO A 100 -23.54 -2.89 -21.87
C PRO A 100 -22.06 -3.25 -22.08
N GLU A 101 -21.37 -2.51 -22.95
CA GLU A 101 -19.95 -2.68 -23.24
C GLU A 101 -19.10 -2.35 -22.03
N PHE A 102 -19.38 -1.25 -21.34
CA PHE A 102 -18.68 -0.88 -20.11
C PHE A 102 -18.94 -1.90 -18.99
N ALA A 103 -20.19 -2.35 -18.82
CA ALA A 103 -20.53 -3.37 -17.82
C ALA A 103 -19.75 -4.68 -18.04
N LYS A 104 -19.64 -5.14 -19.29
CA LYS A 104 -18.82 -6.32 -19.64
C LYS A 104 -17.33 -6.09 -19.33
N LYS A 105 -16.79 -4.93 -19.68
CA LYS A 105 -15.39 -4.58 -19.42
C LYS A 105 -15.12 -4.51 -17.91
N LEU A 106 -16.02 -3.93 -17.13
CA LEU A 106 -15.91 -3.83 -15.68
C LEU A 106 -15.92 -5.21 -15.01
N ALA A 107 -16.80 -6.12 -15.45
CA ALA A 107 -16.82 -7.49 -14.95
C ALA A 107 -15.49 -8.21 -15.18
N TYR A 108 -14.93 -8.09 -16.39
CA TYR A 108 -13.61 -8.63 -16.70
C TYR A 108 -12.50 -8.03 -15.82
N LEU A 109 -12.47 -6.70 -15.67
CA LEU A 109 -11.47 -6.02 -14.85
C LEU A 109 -11.58 -6.41 -13.36
N ARG A 110 -12.80 -6.62 -12.86
CA ARG A 110 -13.04 -7.11 -11.50
C ARG A 110 -12.45 -8.50 -11.29
N ASP A 111 -12.72 -9.43 -12.21
CA ASP A 111 -12.21 -10.80 -12.09
C ASP A 111 -10.69 -10.85 -12.26
N LYS A 112 -10.12 -10.00 -13.13
CA LYS A 112 -8.67 -9.81 -13.25
C LYS A 112 -8.06 -9.31 -11.94
N ALA A 113 -8.62 -8.27 -11.32
CA ALA A 113 -8.13 -7.74 -10.06
C ALA A 113 -8.18 -8.80 -8.93
N LEU A 114 -9.24 -9.62 -8.88
CA LEU A 114 -9.34 -10.73 -7.92
C LEU A 114 -8.24 -11.77 -8.13
N MET A 115 -7.96 -12.13 -9.39
CA MET A 115 -6.88 -13.05 -9.73
C MET A 115 -5.52 -12.49 -9.29
N GLU A 116 -5.22 -11.24 -9.63
CA GLU A 116 -3.95 -10.59 -9.27
C GLU A 116 -3.79 -10.49 -7.75
N THR A 117 -4.87 -10.16 -7.03
CA THR A 117 -4.87 -10.12 -5.56
C THR A 117 -4.53 -11.49 -4.97
N LEU A 118 -5.22 -12.55 -5.41
CA LEU A 118 -5.00 -13.90 -4.90
C LEU A 118 -3.58 -14.40 -5.19
N LEU A 119 -3.10 -14.20 -6.42
CA LEU A 119 -1.76 -14.62 -6.81
C LEU A 119 -0.69 -13.84 -6.05
N GLY A 120 -0.89 -12.54 -5.84
CA GLY A 120 -0.02 -11.70 -5.01
C GLY A 120 0.07 -12.21 -3.57
N ASP A 121 -1.06 -12.54 -2.96
CA ASP A 121 -1.10 -13.10 -1.60
C ASP A 121 -0.43 -14.46 -1.51
N VAL A 122 -0.69 -15.36 -2.48
CA VAL A 122 -0.03 -16.67 -2.55
C VAL A 122 1.48 -16.52 -2.66
N ALA A 123 1.96 -15.63 -3.54
CA ALA A 123 3.39 -15.38 -3.72
C ALA A 123 4.04 -14.81 -2.45
N LYS A 124 3.40 -13.81 -1.82
CA LYS A 124 3.86 -13.19 -0.58
C LYS A 124 3.97 -14.20 0.56
N ASN A 125 2.97 -15.08 0.69
CA ASN A 125 2.95 -16.11 1.73
C ASN A 125 3.95 -17.25 1.45
N ALA A 126 4.25 -17.54 0.19
CA ALA A 126 5.24 -18.56 -0.19
C ALA A 126 6.70 -18.09 0.01
N ALA A 127 6.96 -16.78 -0.05
CA ALA A 127 8.28 -16.17 0.08
C ALA A 127 8.80 -16.13 1.54
N THR A 128 8.77 -17.27 2.24
CA THR A 128 9.31 -17.41 3.59
C THR A 128 10.83 -17.46 3.59
N ASP A 129 11.48 -17.05 4.68
CA ASP A 129 12.94 -17.12 4.84
C ASP A 129 13.48 -18.55 4.58
N ALA A 130 12.74 -19.56 5.01
CA ALA A 130 13.08 -20.96 4.78
C ALA A 130 13.07 -21.32 3.27
N ALA A 131 12.02 -20.90 2.54
CA ALA A 131 11.92 -21.13 1.10
C ALA A 131 13.01 -20.36 0.33
N VAL A 132 13.31 -19.12 0.74
CA VAL A 132 14.39 -18.32 0.17
C VAL A 132 15.74 -19.01 0.39
N LYS A 133 16.03 -19.44 1.62
CA LYS A 133 17.28 -20.13 1.94
C LYS A 133 17.40 -21.45 1.17
N GLN A 134 16.34 -22.24 1.11
CA GLN A 134 16.34 -23.50 0.37
C GLN A 134 16.65 -23.27 -1.11
N THR A 135 15.97 -22.30 -1.74
CA THR A 135 16.19 -21.95 -3.15
C THR A 135 17.64 -21.50 -3.39
N TYR A 136 18.20 -20.70 -2.49
CA TYR A 136 19.62 -20.31 -2.54
C TYR A 136 20.54 -21.52 -2.44
N ASP A 137 20.34 -22.41 -1.46
CA ASP A 137 21.19 -23.58 -1.26
C ASP A 137 21.16 -24.53 -2.48
N GLU A 138 19.99 -24.69 -3.11
CA GLU A 138 19.82 -25.46 -4.34
C GLU A 138 20.54 -24.81 -5.54
N ALA A 139 20.38 -23.50 -5.70
CA ALA A 139 21.07 -22.74 -6.75
C ALA A 139 22.59 -22.77 -6.56
N ALA A 140 23.08 -22.58 -5.33
CA ALA A 140 24.50 -22.58 -5.00
C ALA A 140 25.17 -23.93 -5.28
N LYS A 141 24.48 -25.06 -5.03
CA LYS A 141 24.98 -26.39 -5.39
C LYS A 141 25.10 -26.60 -6.90
N ASN A 142 24.22 -25.99 -7.67
CA ASN A 142 24.20 -26.07 -9.13
C ASN A 142 25.15 -25.07 -9.79
N GLN A 143 25.60 -24.05 -9.05
CA GLN A 143 26.57 -23.08 -9.51
C GLN A 143 27.97 -23.72 -9.52
N LYS A 144 28.53 -23.90 -10.72
CA LYS A 144 29.93 -24.33 -10.84
C LYS A 144 30.85 -23.17 -10.45
N PRO A 145 31.97 -23.43 -9.75
CA PRO A 145 33.00 -22.41 -9.57
C PRO A 145 33.48 -21.92 -10.93
N GLU A 146 33.46 -20.62 -11.13
CA GLU A 146 34.12 -19.99 -12.26
C GLU A 146 35.63 -20.02 -12.02
N THR A 147 36.43 -20.18 -13.08
CA THR A 147 37.88 -20.08 -12.93
C THR A 147 38.26 -18.61 -12.78
N GLU A 148 38.75 -18.24 -11.61
CA GLU A 148 39.26 -16.90 -11.34
C GLU A 148 40.75 -16.80 -11.70
N TYR A 149 41.12 -15.75 -12.42
CA TYR A 149 42.51 -15.47 -12.79
C TYR A 149 42.96 -14.15 -12.16
N HIS A 150 44.05 -14.20 -11.40
CA HIS A 150 44.71 -13.00 -10.90
C HIS A 150 45.73 -12.51 -11.95
N ALA A 151 45.28 -11.69 -12.88
CA ALA A 151 46.12 -11.18 -13.97
C ALA A 151 46.71 -9.79 -13.65
N HIS A 152 47.95 -9.58 -14.09
CA HIS A 152 48.54 -8.24 -14.18
C HIS A 152 48.52 -7.82 -15.65
N HIS A 153 48.21 -6.54 -15.92
CA HIS A 153 48.30 -5.99 -17.28
C HIS A 153 49.17 -4.74 -17.28
N ILE A 154 49.90 -4.56 -18.38
CA ILE A 154 50.61 -3.32 -18.70
C ILE A 154 49.99 -2.83 -20.01
N LEU A 155 49.42 -1.62 -20.00
CA LEU A 155 48.81 -1.00 -21.19
C LEU A 155 49.81 -0.02 -21.81
N VAL A 156 50.13 -0.22 -23.09
CA VAL A 156 51.04 0.63 -23.86
C VAL A 156 50.44 0.95 -25.24
N PRO A 157 50.84 2.04 -25.90
CA PRO A 157 50.19 2.53 -27.11
C PRO A 157 50.50 1.72 -28.37
N THR A 158 51.60 0.94 -28.39
CA THR A 158 52.10 0.26 -29.59
C THR A 158 52.42 -1.22 -29.33
N GLU A 159 52.35 -2.03 -30.40
CA GLU A 159 52.65 -3.47 -30.34
C GLU A 159 54.11 -3.75 -29.99
N GLU A 160 55.04 -2.94 -30.51
CA GLU A 160 56.48 -3.04 -30.23
C GLU A 160 56.76 -2.84 -28.73
N GLU A 161 56.14 -1.81 -28.12
CA GLU A 161 56.26 -1.56 -26.68
C GLU A 161 55.63 -2.68 -25.84
N ALA A 162 54.54 -3.29 -26.32
CA ALA A 162 53.88 -4.39 -25.61
C ALA A 162 54.75 -5.66 -25.60
N LYS A 163 55.39 -5.99 -26.73
CA LYS A 163 56.30 -7.15 -26.83
C LYS A 163 57.56 -6.98 -25.99
N ALA A 164 58.06 -5.75 -25.84
CA ALA A 164 59.21 -5.45 -24.99
C ALA A 164 58.89 -5.53 -23.49
N ALA A 165 57.62 -5.48 -23.10
CA ALA A 165 57.14 -5.49 -21.72
C ALA A 165 56.63 -6.87 -21.22
N LEU A 166 56.65 -7.90 -22.08
CA LEU A 166 56.41 -9.32 -21.72
C LEU A 166 57.65 -9.94 -21.05
#